data_AF-A0A1F6D144-F1
#
_entry.id   AF-A0A1F6D144-F1
#
_cell.length_a   1.000
_cell.length_b   1.000
_cell.length_c   1.000
_cell.angle_alpha   90.00
_cell.angle_beta   90.00
_cell.angle_gamma   90.00
#
_symmetry.space_group_name_H-M   'P 1'
#
loop_
_entity.id
_entity.type
_entity.pdbx_description
1 polymer ?
#
loop_
_entity_poly.entity_id
_entity_poly.type
_entity_poly.pdbx_seq_one_letter_code
_entity_poly.pdbx_strand_id
1 'polypeptide(L)'
;MAISFSVFILSLTGIASLLSFSVWEKKRGTRLFVEVRAKLDSLVVRAVKICTERIESLDSPTLSRAYNALIHFLAIVILRVIKILEKKMIRVLNTIRGRRELVSQGSASEFLKEVSKHKNGLGHH
;
A
#
# COMPACT_ATOMS: atom_id res chain seq x y z
N MET A 1 10.31 -26.19 -13.40
CA MET A 1 11.32 -25.51 -12.56
C MET A 1 10.96 -24.06 -12.22
N ALA A 2 10.63 -23.19 -13.20
CA ALA A 2 10.34 -21.78 -12.93
C ALA A 2 9.18 -21.55 -11.92
N ILE A 3 8.12 -22.36 -12.00
CA ILE A 3 6.95 -22.27 -11.10
C ILE A 3 7.33 -22.64 -9.65
N SER A 4 8.11 -23.70 -9.47
CA SER A 4 8.55 -24.13 -8.14
C SER A 4 9.46 -23.10 -7.48
N PHE A 5 10.33 -22.47 -8.26
CA PHE A 5 11.23 -21.43 -7.78
C PHE A 5 10.48 -20.14 -7.42
N SER A 6 9.49 -19.74 -8.23
CA SER A 6 8.67 -18.57 -7.92
C SER A 6 7.82 -18.77 -6.66
N VAL A 7 7.24 -19.95 -6.46
CA VAL A 7 6.52 -20.32 -5.24
C VAL A 7 7.45 -20.30 -4.02
N PHE A 8 8.67 -20.81 -4.16
CA PHE A 8 9.66 -20.78 -3.09
C PHE A 8 10.02 -19.34 -2.67
N ILE A 9 10.33 -18.47 -3.64
CA ILE A 9 10.64 -17.06 -3.36
C ILE A 9 9.45 -16.34 -2.72
N LEU A 10 8.24 -16.55 -3.25
CA LEU A 10 7.01 -15.98 -2.67
C LEU A 10 6.81 -16.41 -1.22
N SER A 11 6.98 -17.70 -0.94
CA SER A 11 6.89 -18.24 0.42
C SER A 11 7.94 -17.63 1.34
N LEU A 12 9.20 -17.60 0.91
CA LEU A 12 10.30 -17.03 1.69
C LEU A 12 10.08 -15.55 1.99
N THR A 13 9.66 -14.78 1.00
CA THR A 13 9.38 -13.34 1.15
C THR A 13 8.19 -13.09 2.08
N GLY A 14 7.16 -13.92 2.00
CA GLY A 14 6.01 -13.89 2.90
C GLY A 14 6.41 -14.14 4.36
N ILE A 15 7.19 -15.19 4.60
CA ILE A 15 7.69 -15.54 5.94
C ILE A 15 8.59 -14.41 6.47
N ALA A 16 9.54 -13.94 5.67
CA ALA A 16 10.46 -12.86 6.06
C ALA A 16 9.70 -11.56 6.39
N SER A 17 8.66 -11.22 5.63
CA SER A 17 7.81 -10.05 5.88
C SER A 17 7.03 -10.18 7.18
N LEU A 18 6.44 -11.34 7.46
CA LEU A 18 5.71 -11.60 8.71
C LEU A 18 6.63 -11.53 9.93
N LEU A 19 7.82 -12.11 9.84
CA LEU A 19 8.83 -12.04 10.91
C LEU A 19 9.30 -10.60 11.14
N SER A 20 9.61 -9.87 10.06
CA SER A 20 10.04 -8.47 10.15
C SER A 20 8.95 -7.59 10.76
N PHE A 21 7.70 -7.80 10.37
CA PHE A 21 6.55 -7.11 10.96
C PHE A 21 6.41 -7.44 12.46
N SER A 22 6.53 -8.72 12.84
CA SER A 22 6.46 -9.13 14.24
C SER A 22 7.59 -8.55 15.10
N VAL A 23 8.81 -8.44 14.56
CA VAL A 23 9.94 -7.81 15.25
C VAL A 23 9.69 -6.32 15.42
N TRP A 24 9.13 -5.66 14.40
CA TRP A 24 8.78 -4.25 14.44
C TRP A 24 7.68 -3.96 15.48
N GLU A 25 6.65 -4.82 15.58
CA GLU A 25 5.63 -4.73 16.64
C GLU A 25 6.23 -4.87 18.04
N LYS A 26 7.13 -5.85 18.23
CA LYS A 26 7.82 -6.05 19.51
C LYS A 26 8.65 -4.82 19.90
N LYS A 27 9.32 -4.17 18.95
CA LYS A 27 10.10 -2.94 19.19
C LYS A 27 9.23 -1.72 19.54
N ARG A 28 8.02 -1.62 19.01
CA ARG A 28 7.09 -0.51 19.31
C ARG A 28 6.21 -0.75 20.54
N GLY A 29 6.28 -1.93 21.17
CA GLY A 29 5.45 -2.27 22.34
C GLY A 29 3.95 -2.31 22.06
N THR A 30 3.54 -2.17 20.81
CA THR A 30 2.14 -2.17 20.36
C THR A 30 1.92 -3.40 19.49
N ARG A 31 0.98 -4.25 19.90
CA ARG A 31 0.47 -5.33 19.04
C ARG A 31 -0.62 -4.71 18.18
N LEU A 32 -0.31 -4.41 16.94
CA LEU A 32 -1.33 -3.98 16.00
C LEU A 32 -2.11 -5.23 15.56
N PHE A 33 -3.37 -5.05 15.18
CA PHE A 33 -4.17 -6.12 14.58
C PHE A 33 -4.44 -7.36 15.46
N VAL A 34 -4.43 -7.27 16.80
CA VAL A 34 -4.77 -8.41 17.69
C VAL A 34 -6.10 -9.07 17.32
N GLU A 35 -7.15 -8.27 17.10
CA GLU A 35 -8.48 -8.77 16.69
C GLU A 35 -8.47 -9.39 15.29
N VAL A 36 -7.72 -8.81 14.35
CA VAL A 36 -7.61 -9.33 12.98
C VAL A 36 -6.82 -10.63 12.97
N ARG A 37 -5.80 -10.75 13.82
CA ARG A 37 -4.99 -11.96 13.96
C ARG A 37 -5.81 -13.11 14.56
N ALA A 38 -6.62 -12.85 15.58
CA ALA A 38 -7.54 -13.86 16.12
C ALA A 38 -8.58 -14.34 15.09
N LYS A 39 -9.12 -13.41 14.28
CA LYS A 39 -10.03 -13.76 13.17
C LYS A 39 -9.32 -14.54 12.06
N LEU A 40 -8.08 -14.20 11.73
CA LEU A 40 -7.29 -14.94 10.73
C LEU A 40 -6.90 -16.33 11.23
N ASP A 41 -6.44 -16.47 12.48
CA ASP A 41 -6.09 -17.77 13.04
C ASP A 41 -7.31 -18.71 13.07
N SER A 42 -8.46 -18.22 13.52
CA SER A 42 -9.70 -19.02 13.49
C SER A 42 -10.13 -19.41 12.08
N LEU A 43 -9.94 -18.55 11.08
CA LEU A 43 -10.17 -18.87 9.67
C LEU A 43 -9.19 -19.92 9.15
N VAL A 44 -7.90 -19.79 9.49
CA VAL A 44 -6.86 -20.75 9.08
C VAL A 44 -7.12 -22.12 9.70
N VAL A 45 -7.43 -22.19 10.99
CA VAL A 45 -7.77 -23.45 11.66
C VAL A 45 -9.00 -24.09 11.02
N ARG A 46 -10.03 -23.30 10.72
CA ARG A 46 -11.24 -23.81 10.04
C ARG A 46 -10.93 -24.29 8.61
N ALA A 47 -10.08 -23.56 7.87
CA ALA A 47 -9.68 -23.94 6.52
C ALA A 47 -8.84 -25.22 6.53
N VAL A 48 -7.86 -25.34 7.44
CA VAL A 48 -7.06 -26.55 7.63
C VAL A 48 -7.96 -27.74 7.93
N LYS A 49 -8.91 -27.58 8.87
CA LYS A 49 -9.87 -28.64 9.23
C LYS A 49 -10.69 -29.10 8.01
N ILE A 50 -11.24 -28.16 7.24
CA ILE A 50 -12.01 -28.46 6.02
C ILE A 50 -11.14 -29.16 4.98
N CYS A 51 -9.89 -28.72 4.81
CA CYS A 51 -8.95 -29.36 3.89
C CYS A 51 -8.66 -30.79 4.35
N THR A 52 -8.31 -31.03 5.62
CA THR A 52 -8.02 -32.38 6.12
C THR A 52 -9.22 -33.33 6.02
N GLU A 53 -10.45 -32.82 6.18
CA GLU A 53 -11.66 -33.65 6.11
C GLU A 53 -12.16 -33.91 4.67
N ARG A 54 -11.78 -33.07 3.69
CA ARG A 54 -12.27 -33.18 2.29
C ARG A 54 -11.22 -33.58 1.26
N ILE A 55 -9.96 -33.75 1.65
CA ILE A 55 -8.87 -34.12 0.74
C ILE A 55 -9.14 -35.46 0.02
N GLU A 56 -9.83 -36.41 0.67
CA GLU A 56 -10.17 -37.70 0.04
C GLU A 56 -11.32 -37.64 -0.97
N SER A 57 -12.12 -36.55 -0.99
CA SER A 57 -13.33 -36.44 -1.83
C SER A 57 -13.27 -35.35 -2.90
N LEU A 58 -12.11 -34.72 -3.10
CA LEU A 58 -11.98 -33.56 -4.00
C LEU A 58 -11.46 -33.99 -5.38
N ASP A 59 -12.36 -33.99 -6.36
CA ASP A 59 -12.02 -34.17 -7.76
C ASP A 59 -11.07 -33.07 -8.28
N SER A 60 -10.01 -33.49 -8.97
CA SER A 60 -8.99 -32.64 -9.63
C SER A 60 -9.53 -31.38 -10.37
N PRO A 61 -10.60 -31.45 -11.19
CA PRO A 61 -11.14 -30.28 -11.88
C PRO A 61 -11.73 -29.22 -10.92
N THR A 62 -12.27 -29.63 -9.78
CA THR A 62 -12.85 -28.72 -8.78
C THR A 62 -11.75 -27.94 -8.06
N LEU A 63 -10.64 -28.60 -7.74
CA LEU A 63 -9.43 -27.98 -7.19
C LEU A 63 -8.84 -26.94 -8.14
N SER A 64 -8.75 -27.26 -9.43
CA SER A 64 -8.21 -26.34 -10.44
C SER A 64 -9.07 -25.06 -10.57
N ARG A 65 -10.40 -25.18 -10.55
CA ARG A 65 -11.30 -24.02 -10.56
C ARG A 65 -11.16 -23.18 -9.29
N ALA A 66 -11.09 -23.81 -8.13
CA ALA A 66 -10.89 -23.11 -6.86
C ALA A 66 -9.54 -22.37 -6.82
N TYR A 67 -8.48 -23.01 -7.31
CA TYR A 67 -7.15 -22.41 -7.40
C TYR A 67 -7.12 -21.20 -8.33
N ASN A 68 -7.72 -21.31 -9.52
CA ASN A 68 -7.83 -20.19 -10.46
C ASN A 68 -8.66 -19.04 -9.88
N ALA A 69 -9.76 -19.33 -9.18
CA ALA A 69 -10.55 -18.32 -8.50
C ALA A 69 -9.76 -17.60 -7.39
N LEU A 70 -8.98 -18.35 -6.61
CA LEU A 70 -8.09 -17.80 -5.58
C LEU A 70 -7.00 -16.90 -6.17
N ILE A 71 -6.34 -17.33 -7.25
CA ILE A 71 -5.35 -16.49 -7.93
C ILE A 71 -6.01 -15.21 -8.44
N HIS A 72 -7.17 -15.31 -9.08
CA HIS A 72 -7.86 -14.14 -9.61
C HIS A 72 -8.26 -13.18 -8.50
N PHE A 73 -8.72 -13.70 -7.36
CA PHE A 73 -9.03 -12.88 -6.19
C PHE A 73 -7.78 -12.18 -5.64
N LEU A 74 -6.68 -12.91 -5.48
CA LEU A 74 -5.39 -12.35 -5.04
C LEU A 74 -4.90 -11.26 -5.99
N ALA A 75 -5.01 -11.46 -7.30
CA ALA A 75 -4.63 -10.46 -8.30
C ALA A 75 -5.44 -9.16 -8.15
N ILE A 76 -6.75 -9.25 -7.92
CA ILE A 76 -7.61 -8.09 -7.67
C ILE A 76 -7.19 -7.36 -6.38
N VAL A 77 -6.90 -8.11 -5.31
CA VAL A 77 -6.45 -7.54 -4.03
C VAL A 77 -5.13 -6.81 -4.21
N ILE A 78 -4.15 -7.44 -4.87
CA ILE A 78 -2.84 -6.83 -5.15
C ILE A 78 -3.03 -5.55 -5.97
N LEU A 79 -3.85 -5.58 -7.02
CA LEU A 79 -4.12 -4.40 -7.84
C LEU A 79 -4.73 -3.25 -7.03
N ARG A 80 -5.66 -3.55 -6.11
CA ARG A 80 -6.23 -2.54 -5.20
C ARG A 80 -5.17 -1.95 -4.27
N VAL A 81 -4.32 -2.79 -3.70
CA VAL A 81 -3.23 -2.34 -2.81
C VAL A 81 -2.25 -1.45 -3.58
N ILE A 82 -1.85 -1.84 -4.79
CA ILE A 82 -0.97 -1.04 -5.66
C ILE A 82 -1.62 0.33 -5.96
N LYS A 83 -2.90 0.38 -6.34
CA LYS A 83 -3.59 1.65 -6.59
C LYS A 83 -3.64 2.56 -5.35
N ILE A 84 -3.79 1.98 -4.16
CA ILE A 84 -3.75 2.74 -2.90
C ILE A 84 -2.34 3.26 -2.63
N LEU A 85 -1.32 2.43 -2.84
CA LEU A 85 0.09 2.81 -2.68
C LEU A 85 0.46 3.91 -3.67
N GLU A 86 0.08 3.80 -4.93
CA GLU A 86 0.27 4.81 -5.96
C GLU A 86 -0.34 6.15 -5.54
N LYS A 87 -1.61 6.17 -5.10
CA LYS A 87 -2.26 7.38 -4.58
C LYS A 87 -1.56 7.97 -3.36
N LYS A 88 -1.00 7.14 -2.47
CA LYS A 88 -0.21 7.63 -1.33
C LYS A 88 1.13 8.19 -1.79
N MET A 89 1.78 7.54 -2.75
CA MET A 89 3.07 7.93 -3.29
C MET A 89 2.97 9.26 -4.06
N ILE A 90 1.91 9.46 -4.85
CA ILE A 90 1.61 10.75 -5.49
C ILE A 90 1.41 11.85 -4.45
N ARG A 91 0.69 11.57 -3.35
CA ARG A 91 0.56 12.55 -2.26
C ARG A 91 1.88 12.89 -1.61
N VAL A 92 2.74 11.91 -1.34
CA VAL A 92 4.09 12.14 -0.79
C VAL A 92 4.94 12.94 -1.78
N LEU A 93 4.90 12.59 -3.07
CA LEU A 93 5.63 13.31 -4.12
C LEU A 93 5.16 14.76 -4.24
N ASN A 94 3.85 15.01 -4.22
CA ASN A 94 3.28 16.35 -4.22
C ASN A 94 3.63 17.12 -2.95
N THR A 95 3.76 16.45 -1.80
CA THR A 95 4.21 17.09 -0.55
C THR A 95 5.69 17.50 -0.63
N ILE A 96 6.54 16.66 -1.25
CA ILE A 96 7.96 16.94 -1.45
C ILE A 96 8.16 18.03 -2.51
N ARG A 97 7.41 18.00 -3.61
CA ARG A 97 7.42 19.05 -4.65
C ARG A 97 6.81 20.37 -4.17
N GLY A 98 5.71 20.33 -3.41
CA GLY A 98 5.08 21.51 -2.81
C GLY A 98 5.97 22.21 -1.79
N ARG A 99 6.92 21.50 -1.15
CA ARG A 99 8.00 22.14 -0.37
C ARG A 99 9.04 22.88 -1.21
N ARG A 100 9.16 22.63 -2.52
CA ARG A 100 10.07 23.36 -3.43
C ARG A 100 9.44 24.61 -4.05
N GLU A 101 8.12 24.68 -4.20
CA GLU A 101 7.46 25.82 -4.86
C GLU A 101 7.13 26.99 -3.93
N LEU A 102 7.23 26.83 -2.61
CA LEU A 102 6.97 27.91 -1.65
C LEU A 102 8.03 29.04 -1.62
N VAL A 103 9.08 28.97 -2.44
CA VAL A 103 10.12 30.02 -2.52
C VAL A 103 10.00 30.88 -3.80
N SER A 104 9.07 30.59 -4.72
CA SER A 104 9.00 31.29 -6.02
C SER A 104 7.63 31.94 -6.33
N GLN A 105 6.92 32.46 -5.33
CA GLN A 105 5.75 33.32 -5.54
C GLN A 105 5.85 34.69 -4.84
N GLY A 106 7.07 35.18 -4.58
CA GLY A 106 7.29 36.49 -3.93
C GLY A 106 7.67 37.64 -4.87
N SER A 107 8.36 37.38 -5.99
CA SER A 107 9.02 38.45 -6.75
C SER A 107 8.08 39.27 -7.65
N ALA A 108 7.04 38.66 -8.23
CA ALA A 108 6.14 39.38 -9.14
C ALA A 108 5.16 40.33 -8.40
N SER A 109 4.82 40.01 -7.14
CA SER A 109 3.87 40.82 -6.35
C SER A 109 4.53 42.07 -5.77
N GLU A 110 5.80 42.01 -5.36
CA GLU A 110 6.53 43.20 -4.90
C GLU A 110 6.78 44.19 -6.03
N PHE A 111 7.18 43.72 -7.22
CA PHE A 111 7.42 44.60 -8.36
C PHE A 111 6.15 45.34 -8.81
N LEU A 112 5.00 44.66 -8.89
CA LEU A 112 3.72 45.30 -9.21
C LEU A 112 3.25 46.27 -8.12
N LYS A 113 3.56 45.97 -6.85
CA LYS A 113 3.26 46.86 -5.72
C LYS A 113 4.14 48.11 -5.73
N GLU A 114 5.40 47.99 -6.13
CA GLU A 114 6.35 49.11 -6.24
C GLU A 114 6.02 50.02 -7.43
N VAL A 115 5.66 49.45 -8.58
CA VAL A 115 5.20 50.20 -9.77
C VAL A 115 3.88 50.93 -9.49
N SER A 116 2.95 50.31 -8.75
CA SER A 116 1.71 50.98 -8.33
C SER A 116 1.97 52.15 -7.39
N LYS A 117 2.97 52.04 -6.50
CA LYS A 117 3.35 53.11 -5.57
C LYS A 117 4.00 54.30 -6.28
N HIS A 118 4.81 54.03 -7.30
CA HIS A 118 5.44 55.08 -8.13
C HIS A 118 4.42 55.81 -9.02
N LYS A 119 3.44 55.09 -9.60
CA LYS A 119 2.41 55.70 -10.46
C LYS A 119 1.45 56.61 -9.67
N ASN A 120 1.15 56.27 -8.42
CA ASN A 120 0.27 57.09 -7.57
C ASN A 120 0.97 58.32 -6.97
N GLY A 121 2.30 58.37 -6.94
CA GLY A 121 3.07 59.53 -6.46
C GLY A 121 3.24 60.66 -7.50
N LEU A 122 3.06 60.36 -8.78
CA LEU A 122 3.23 61.32 -9.90
C LEU A 122 1.91 61.98 -10.37
N GLY A 123 0.78 61.64 -9.75
CA GLY A 123 -0.55 62.17 -10.10
C GLY A 123 -1.01 63.38 -9.27
N HIS A 124 -0.17 63.89 -8.37
CA HIS A 124 -0.43 65.11 -7.59
C HIS A 124 0.78 66.05 -7.67
N HIS A 125 0.96 66.68 -8.83
CA HIS A 125 1.56 68.00 -8.96
C HIS A 125 0.99 68.69 -10.19
#